data_AF-A0A486XUL7-F1
#
_entry.id   AF-A0A486XUL7-F1
#
_cell.length_a   1.000
_cell.length_b   1.000
_cell.length_c   1.000
_cell.angle_alpha   90.00
_cell.angle_beta   90.00
_cell.angle_gamma   90.00
#
_symmetry.space_group_name_H-M   'P 1'
#
loop_
_entity.id
_entity.type
_entity.pdbx_description
1 polymer ?
#
loop_
_entity_poly.entity_id
_entity_poly.type
_entity_poly.pdbx_seq_one_letter_code
_entity_poly.pdbx_strand_id
1 'polypeptide(L)'
;MLGYRVSPRLLIYGGPYLYKGKLKGEQFLTLTENNSETELIIDLDSTGRNLGLNLALQFNFGKYFVLQTEVVSSRLTWANVNKQANQINIMAGVQF
;
A
#
# COMPACT_ATOMS: atom_id res chain seq x y z
N MET A 1 -3.19 6.46 14.59
CA MET A 1 -2.17 5.41 14.85
C MET A 1 -1.90 5.40 16.34
N LEU A 2 -1.78 4.21 16.93
CA LEU A 2 -1.46 4.06 18.35
C LEU A 2 -0.08 3.42 18.47
N GLY A 3 0.68 3.84 19.48
CA GLY A 3 2.02 3.32 19.75
C GLY A 3 2.24 3.23 21.25
N TYR A 4 2.92 2.17 21.66
CA TYR A 4 3.32 1.95 23.05
C TYR A 4 4.81 1.65 23.12
N ARG A 5 5.52 2.46 23.90
CA ARG A 5 6.94 2.29 24.14
C ARG A 5 7.12 1.36 25.34
N VAL A 6 7.47 0.10 25.07
CA VAL A 6 7.70 -0.91 26.10
C VAL A 6 8.99 -0.63 26.86
N SER A 7 10.01 -0.13 26.17
CA SER A 7 11.28 0.28 26.77
C SER A 7 11.91 1.42 25.96
N PRO A 8 12.97 2.10 26.45
CA PRO A 8 13.68 3.12 25.67
C PRO A 8 14.15 2.62 24.30
N ARG A 9 14.38 1.30 24.16
CA ARG A 9 14.87 0.66 22.94
C ARG A 9 13.78 -0.03 22.13
N LEU A 10 12.57 -0.23 22.65
CA LEU A 10 11.51 -0.99 21.99
C LEU A 10 10.22 -0.18 21.92
N LEU A 11 9.77 0.07 20.68
CA LEU A 11 8.50 0.70 20.37
C LEU A 11 7.64 -0.29 19.59
N ILE A 12 6.39 -0.47 20.02
CA ILE A 12 5.38 -1.24 19.31
C ILE A 12 4.33 -0.25 18.82
N TYR A 13 3.96 -0.28 17.54
CA TYR A 13 2.97 0.65 17.02
C TYR A 13 2.22 0.06 15.83
N GLY A 14 1.07 0.64 15.52
CA GLY A 14 0.27 0.21 14.39
C GLY A 14 -1.17 0.71 14.48
N GLY A 15 -2.01 0.10 13.66
CA GLY A 15 -3.44 0.35 13.68
C GLY A 15 -4.11 0.10 12.34
N PRO A 16 -5.44 0.22 12.31
CA PRO A 16 -6.19 0.16 11.07
C PRO A 16 -5.89 1.39 10.22
N TYR A 17 -5.92 1.22 8.91
CA TYR A 17 -5.87 2.31 7.95
C TYR A 17 -6.90 2.10 6.84
N LEU A 18 -7.31 3.22 6.25
CA LEU A 18 -8.16 3.26 5.06
C LEU A 18 -7.53 4.23 4.07
N TYR A 19 -7.15 3.70 2.92
CA TYR A 19 -6.71 4.49 1.77
C TYR A 19 -7.81 4.50 0.72
N LYS A 20 -8.09 5.67 0.13
CA LYS A 20 -9.03 5.81 -1.00
C LYS A 20 -8.24 6.35 -2.18
N GLY A 21 -8.44 5.76 -3.35
CA GLY A 21 -7.79 6.16 -4.58
C GLY A 21 -8.81 6.41 -5.69
N LYS A 22 -8.46 7.30 -6.60
CA LYS A 22 -9.20 7.51 -7.84
C LYS A 22 -8.21 7.43 -9.00
N LEU A 23 -8.52 6.62 -9.99
CA LEU A 23 -7.84 6.58 -11.27
C LEU A 23 -8.72 7.33 -12.26
N LYS A 24 -8.11 8.31 -12.92
CA LYS A 24 -8.66 9.01 -14.07
C LYS A 24 -7.66 8.89 -15.20
N GLY A 25 -8.12 8.51 -16.38
CA GLY A 25 -7.29 8.48 -17.57
C GLY A 25 -8.10 8.10 -18.80
N GLU A 26 -7.43 8.07 -19.93
CA GLU A 26 -7.99 7.65 -21.21
C GLU A 26 -7.22 6.39 -21.65
N GLN A 27 -7.95 5.35 -22.04
CA GLN A 27 -7.38 4.16 -22.65
C GLN A 27 -7.63 4.21 -24.16
N PHE A 28 -6.54 4.18 -24.93
CA PHE A 28 -6.58 4.10 -26.38
C PHE A 28 -6.54 2.62 -26.78
N LEU A 29 -7.59 2.15 -27.45
CA LEU A 29 -7.66 0.81 -28.02
C LEU A 29 -7.71 0.93 -29.54
N THR A 30 -6.69 0.41 -30.21
CA THR A 30 -6.72 0.25 -31.67
C THR A 30 -7.47 -1.03 -31.98
N LEU A 31 -8.66 -0.90 -32.57
CA LEU A 31 -9.42 -2.03 -33.10
C LEU A 31 -9.06 -2.20 -34.57
N THR A 32 -8.61 -3.39 -34.95
CA THR A 32 -8.38 -3.75 -36.35
C THR A 32 -9.51 -4.69 -36.78
N GLU A 33 -10.46 -4.16 -37.55
CA GLU A 33 -11.51 -4.96 -38.18
C GLU A 33 -11.45 -4.70 -39.69
N ASN A 34 -11.32 -5.76 -40.49
CA ASN A 34 -11.25 -5.67 -41.96
C ASN A 34 -10.23 -4.64 -42.52
N ASN A 35 -8.97 -4.67 -42.05
CA ASN A 35 -7.88 -3.78 -42.48
C ASN A 35 -8.12 -2.27 -42.25
N SER A 36 -9.12 -1.90 -41.45
CA SER A 36 -9.32 -0.52 -41.00
C SER A 36 -8.99 -0.43 -39.51
N GLU A 37 -8.06 0.47 -39.16
CA GLU A 37 -7.72 0.77 -37.77
C GLU A 37 -8.66 1.86 -37.26
N THR A 38 -9.42 1.55 -36.22
CA THR A 38 -10.25 2.53 -35.52
C THR A 38 -9.72 2.69 -34.10
N GLU A 39 -9.44 3.93 -33.70
CA GLU A 39 -9.08 4.25 -32.32
C GLU A 39 -10.34 4.44 -31.48
N LEU A 40 -10.51 3.58 -30.47
CA LEU A 40 -11.53 3.73 -29.45
C LEU A 40 -10.91 4.35 -28.20
N ILE A 41 -11.39 5.53 -27.82
CA ILE A 41 -11.00 6.20 -26.57
C ILE A 41 -12.00 5.79 -25.49
N ILE A 42 -11.52 5.09 -24.46
CA ILE A 42 -12.33 4.72 -23.29
C ILE A 42 -11.88 5.56 -22.10
N ASP A 43 -12.80 6.36 -21.55
CA ASP A 43 -12.58 7.07 -20.30
C ASP A 43 -12.51 6.07 -19.12
N LEU A 44 -11.33 5.96 -18.53
CA LEU A 44 -11.11 5.26 -17.26
C LEU A 44 -11.43 6.22 -16.12
N ASP A 45 -12.66 6.17 -15.59
CA ASP A 45 -12.99 6.72 -14.27
C ASP A 45 -13.28 5.58 -13.29
N SER A 46 -12.34 5.32 -12.38
CA SER A 46 -12.47 4.23 -11.43
C SER A 46 -12.01 4.63 -10.04
N THR A 47 -12.82 4.30 -9.04
CA THR A 47 -12.49 4.51 -7.63
C THR A 47 -12.17 3.20 -6.94
N GLY A 48 -11.20 3.23 -6.04
CA GLY A 48 -10.88 2.10 -5.19
C GLY A 48 -10.62 2.51 -3.75
N ARG A 49 -10.66 1.51 -2.88
CA ARG A 49 -10.33 1.64 -1.47
C ARG A 49 -9.43 0.48 -1.05
N ASN A 50 -8.46 0.77 -0.21
CA ASN A 50 -7.66 -0.24 0.47
C ASN A 50 -7.87 -0.09 1.98
N LEU A 51 -8.42 -1.12 2.61
CA LEU A 51 -8.55 -1.20 4.06
C LEU A 51 -7.51 -2.17 4.58
N GLY A 52 -6.78 -1.79 5.61
CA GLY A 52 -5.78 -2.66 6.18
C GLY A 52 -5.53 -2.41 7.65
N LEU A 53 -4.66 -3.26 8.19
CA LEU A 53 -4.15 -3.23 9.55
C LEU A 53 -2.65 -3.43 9.47
N ASN A 54 -1.90 -2.64 10.22
CA ASN A 54 -0.47 -2.87 10.40
C ASN A 54 -0.13 -3.05 11.89
N LEU A 55 0.92 -3.83 12.14
CA LEU A 55 1.58 -3.96 13.42
C LEU A 55 3.09 -3.94 13.20
N ALA A 56 3.77 -3.00 13.84
CA ALA A 56 5.19 -2.75 13.73
C ALA A 56 5.90 -2.84 15.08
N LEU A 57 7.12 -3.36 15.03
CA LEU A 57 8.09 -3.42 16.11
C LEU A 57 9.31 -2.63 15.66
N GLN A 58 9.73 -1.64 16.45
CA GLN A 58 10.96 -0.91 16.24
C GLN A 58 11.89 -1.13 17.42
N PHE A 59 13.09 -1.61 17.12
CA PHE A 59 14.17 -1.83 18.07
C PHE A 59 15.36 -0.90 17.78
N ASN A 60 15.82 -0.17 18.79
CA ASN A 60 16.99 0.70 18.69
C ASN A 60 18.22 -0.03 19.26
N PHE A 61 19.19 -0.34 18.38
CA PHE A 61 20.49 -0.89 18.75
C PHE A 61 21.49 0.23 19.03
N GLY A 62 21.84 0.43 20.30
CA GLY A 62 22.73 1.52 20.69
C GLY A 62 22.11 2.90 20.46
N LYS A 63 22.95 3.90 20.17
CA LYS A 63 22.52 5.30 19.95
C LYS A 63 22.09 5.57 18.51
N TYR A 64 22.60 4.80 17.55
CA TYR A 64 22.54 5.16 16.14
C TYR A 64 21.77 4.18 15.27
N PHE A 65 21.59 2.91 15.66
CA PHE A 65 20.99 1.93 14.76
C PHE A 65 19.55 1.65 15.13
N VAL A 66 18.72 1.48 14.10
CA VAL A 66 17.30 1.15 14.23
C VAL A 66 16.99 -0.04 13.33
N LEU A 67 16.28 -1.01 13.88
CA LEU A 67 15.66 -2.12 13.14
C LEU A 67 14.16 -2.04 13.33
N GLN A 68 13.42 -2.15 12.25
CA GLN A 68 11.98 -2.18 12.26
C GLN A 68 11.48 -3.38 11.49
N THR A 69 10.51 -4.08 12.08
CA THR A 69 9.75 -5.14 11.42
C THR A 69 8.28 -4.77 11.48
N GLU A 70 7.59 -4.82 10.35
CA GLU A 70 6.16 -4.52 10.26
C GLU A 70 5.43 -5.63 9.51
N VAL A 71 4.28 -6.06 10.03
CA VAL A 71 3.35 -6.94 9.34
C VAL A 71 2.14 -6.12 8.93
N VAL A 72 1.77 -6.21 7.66
CA VAL A 72 0.63 -5.50 7.08
C VAL A 72 -0.33 -6.51 6.47
N SER A 73 -1.61 -6.42 6.82
CA SER A 73 -2.68 -7.14 6.15
C SER A 73 -3.63 -6.13 5.52
N SER A 74 -4.00 -6.32 4.26
CA SER A 74 -4.81 -5.36 3.53
C SER A 74 -5.76 -6.02 2.53
N ARG A 75 -6.87 -5.32 2.26
CA ARG A 75 -7.86 -5.68 1.26
C ARG A 75 -8.11 -4.48 0.36
N LEU A 76 -7.70 -4.62 -0.89
CA LEU A 76 -7.95 -3.69 -1.97
C LEU A 76 -9.25 -4.05 -2.68
N THR A 77 -10.17 -3.10 -2.77
CA THR A 77 -11.34 -3.17 -3.64
C THR A 77 -11.26 -2.04 -4.65
N TRP A 78 -11.17 -2.37 -5.93
CA TRP A 78 -11.05 -1.40 -7.02
C TRP A 78 -11.98 -1.80 -8.18
N ALA A 79 -13.07 -1.05 -8.40
CA ALA A 79 -14.15 -1.46 -9.29
C ALA A 79 -14.57 -2.93 -9.05
N ASN A 80 -14.36 -3.81 -10.04
CA ASN A 80 -14.71 -5.23 -9.99
C ASN A 80 -13.57 -6.13 -9.45
N VAL A 81 -12.44 -5.55 -9.06
CA VAL A 81 -11.27 -6.29 -8.55
C VAL A 81 -11.26 -6.24 -7.03
N ASN A 82 -11.19 -7.41 -6.40
CA ASN A 82 -10.97 -7.56 -4.97
C ASN A 82 -9.70 -8.39 -4.74
N LYS A 83 -8.72 -7.81 -4.05
CA LYS A 83 -7.45 -8.48 -3.73
C LYS A 83 -7.14 -8.35 -2.25
N GLN A 84 -6.64 -9.43 -1.68
CA GLN A 84 -6.08 -9.45 -0.34
C GLN A 84 -4.57 -9.63 -0.42
N ALA A 85 -3.84 -8.91 0.42
CA ALA A 85 -2.38 -9.01 0.51
C ALA A 85 -1.93 -9.00 1.97
N ASN A 86 -0.96 -9.86 2.27
CA ASN A 86 -0.23 -9.87 3.54
C ASN A 86 1.24 -9.62 3.21
N GLN A 87 1.88 -8.72 3.94
CA GLN A 87 3.24 -8.29 3.69
C GLN A 87 4.00 -8.20 5.00
N ILE A 88 5.29 -8.58 4.95
CA ILE A 88 6.24 -8.37 6.03
C ILE A 88 7.31 -7.41 5.51
N ASN A 89 7.48 -6.30 6.21
CA ASN A 89 8.48 -5.28 5.94
C ASN A 89 9.58 -5.36 6.98
N ILE A 90 10.83 -5.32 6.53
CA ILE A 90 11.99 -5.24 7.40
C ILE A 90 12.82 -4.05 6.93
N MET A 91 13.13 -3.14 7.85
CA MET A 91 13.93 -1.96 7.61
C MET A 91 15.05 -1.89 8.65
N ALA A 92 16.28 -1.76 8.17
CA ALA A 92 17.43 -1.40 9.01
C ALA A 92 17.89 0.01 8.62
N GLY A 93 18.21 0.83 9.62
CA GLY A 93 18.58 2.22 9.39
C GLY A 93 19.54 2.75 10.44
N VAL A 94 20.08 3.94 10.15
CA VAL A 94 20.96 4.70 11.04
C VAL A 94 20.32 6.07 11.31
N GLN A 95 20.25 6.46 12.57
CA GLN A 95 19.73 7.72 13.11
C GLN A 95 20.91 8.49 13.71
N PHE A 96 21.07 9.78 13.37
CA PHE A 96 22.10 10.68 13.90
C PHE A 96 21.48 11.80 14.73
#